data_AF-A0A395SWL4-F1
#
_entry.id   AF-A0A395SWL4-F1
#
_cell.length_a   1.000
_cell.length_b   1.000
_cell.length_c   1.000
_cell.angle_alpha   90.00
_cell.angle_beta   90.00
_cell.angle_gamma   90.00
#
_symmetry.space_group_name_H-M   'P 1'
#
loop_
_entity.id
_entity.type
_entity.pdbx_description
1 polymer ?
#
loop_
_entity_poly.entity_id
_entity_poly.type
_entity_poly.pdbx_seq_one_letter_code
_entity_poly.pdbx_strand_id
1 'polypeptide(L)'
;MANAIVVGATGASRDTQVPSIDKLALTATTGILGREIVHQLGRDLQKWKKVYSFSRSQKEEFPSNVEHRHIDLTANADEIAKNLKGVKAEYVFFAAYLEKSGEKESWDVNGDMLQAFLDAVAKNGIDKQLKRVLLVAGCKQYGVHLGPVKNPMVESDPWLTDQSTFPPNFYYRQQDILHKFCERSGGQVSWNVTYPNDVIGYARGNFMNLATAMGIYAAVNKELGKELVYPGGERFYKGFDCFTCASLHAEFCEWVVLQDSTANEAFNVVNGDVESWQNMWPKVAERFGTKVDPSQFTQSHPLSSTTDLSPVTPASLFEDKAGLKGAIEPGKLEQNINLTKWSQQDEVKEAWKKIAKRDGLDEKALEQATWDFLGFVLGRNFDLVISMSKARKHGWTGVDAEMKLVRLCPAELKTNITAEEENFTLS
;
A
#
# COMPACT_ATOMS: atom_id res chain seq x y z
N MET A 1 26.37 52.27 1.21
CA MET A 1 26.48 52.24 2.69
C MET A 1 25.08 52.22 3.28
N ALA A 2 24.66 51.08 3.83
CA ALA A 2 23.70 50.96 4.92
C ALA A 2 23.56 49.46 5.23
N ASN A 3 23.90 49.12 6.47
CA ASN A 3 24.20 47.78 6.97
C ASN A 3 23.00 46.82 6.97
N ALA A 4 23.20 45.61 6.46
CA ALA A 4 22.44 44.44 6.87
C ALA A 4 23.01 43.96 8.21
N ILE A 5 22.17 43.93 9.24
CA ILE A 5 22.49 43.35 10.54
C ILE A 5 22.34 41.83 10.40
N VAL A 6 23.47 41.14 10.29
CA VAL A 6 23.56 39.70 10.50
C VAL A 6 23.63 39.48 12.01
N VAL A 7 22.55 38.99 12.62
CA VAL A 7 22.63 38.44 13.98
C VAL A 7 22.94 36.96 13.85
N GLY A 8 24.21 36.63 14.10
CA GLY A 8 24.62 35.26 14.39
C GLY A 8 24.04 34.82 15.74
N ALA A 9 23.40 33.67 15.76
CA ALA A 9 23.19 32.91 16.97
C ALA A 9 24.15 31.72 16.94
N THR A 10 25.10 31.80 17.87
CA THR A 10 26.15 30.85 18.19
C THR A 10 25.59 29.48 18.56
N GLY A 11 26.40 28.46 18.28
CA GLY A 11 26.05 27.07 18.47
C GLY A 11 25.65 26.72 19.91
N ALA A 12 24.67 25.83 20.00
CA ALA A 12 24.55 24.86 21.06
C ALA A 12 24.31 23.52 20.36
N SER A 13 25.38 22.73 20.19
CA SER A 13 25.25 21.31 19.92
C SER A 13 24.54 20.69 21.11
N ARG A 14 23.21 20.54 21.01
CA ARG A 14 22.51 19.57 21.85
C ARG A 14 22.76 18.21 21.20
N ASP A 15 23.91 17.64 21.52
CA ASP A 15 24.03 16.18 21.62
C ASP A 15 23.04 15.75 22.70
N THR A 16 21.79 15.54 22.30
CA THR A 16 20.90 14.66 23.04
C THR A 16 21.40 13.26 22.72
N GLN A 17 22.28 12.73 23.57
CA GLN A 17 22.42 11.29 23.71
C GLN A 17 21.02 10.74 24.00
N VAL A 18 20.38 10.22 22.95
CA VAL A 18 19.16 9.44 23.08
C VAL A 18 19.58 8.18 23.85
N PRO A 19 18.97 7.86 25.01
CA PRO A 19 19.23 6.59 25.64
C PRO A 19 18.91 5.49 24.63
N SER A 20 19.89 4.64 24.32
CA SER A 20 19.68 3.43 23.52
C SER A 20 18.75 2.51 24.30
N ILE A 21 17.44 2.71 24.15
CA ILE A 21 16.42 1.76 24.60
C ILE A 21 16.27 0.77 23.44
N ASP A 22 16.87 -0.39 23.61
CA ASP A 22 16.77 -1.55 22.71
C ASP A 22 15.30 -1.85 22.39
N LYS A 23 14.76 -1.40 21.24
CA LYS A 23 13.35 -1.62 20.90
C LYS A 23 13.14 -3.01 20.33
N LEU A 24 11.97 -3.57 20.64
CA LEU A 24 11.54 -4.87 20.16
C LEU A 24 10.24 -4.75 19.37
N ALA A 25 10.24 -5.25 18.13
CA ALA A 25 9.07 -5.23 17.26
C ALA A 25 8.52 -6.63 17.02
N LEU A 26 7.20 -6.70 16.85
CA LEU A 26 6.50 -7.86 16.33
C LEU A 26 5.73 -7.45 15.07
N THR A 27 5.91 -8.17 13.98
CA THR A 27 5.23 -7.90 12.72
C THR A 27 4.41 -9.11 12.28
N ALA A 28 3.12 -8.91 12.05
CA ALA A 28 2.23 -9.88 11.40
C ALA A 28 2.01 -9.39 9.97
N THR A 29 2.70 -10.01 9.02
CA THR A 29 2.89 -9.43 7.69
C THR A 29 2.48 -10.38 6.60
N THR A 30 1.65 -9.90 5.68
CA THR A 30 1.44 -10.51 4.36
C THR A 30 1.68 -9.45 3.29
N GLY A 31 2.42 -9.79 2.23
CA GLY A 31 2.56 -8.93 1.06
C GLY A 31 3.59 -7.80 1.16
N ILE A 32 3.46 -6.83 0.24
CA ILE A 32 4.44 -5.76 -0.05
C ILE A 32 4.73 -4.87 1.17
N LEU A 33 3.70 -4.32 1.82
CA LEU A 33 3.90 -3.35 2.90
C LEU A 33 4.52 -3.98 4.14
N GLY A 34 4.04 -5.17 4.52
CA GLY A 34 4.58 -5.90 5.66
C GLY A 34 6.05 -6.29 5.48
N ARG A 35 6.43 -6.70 4.26
CA ARG A 35 7.83 -6.93 3.88
C ARG A 35 8.68 -5.70 4.11
N GLU A 36 8.28 -4.55 3.55
CA GLU A 36 9.06 -3.31 3.68
C GLU A 36 9.17 -2.84 5.12
N ILE A 37 8.12 -3.02 5.93
CA ILE A 37 8.18 -2.74 7.38
C ILE A 37 9.27 -3.59 8.04
N VAL A 38 9.34 -4.90 7.77
CA VAL A 38 10.39 -5.77 8.34
C VAL A 38 11.79 -5.30 7.94
N HIS A 39 12.00 -4.97 6.66
CA HIS A 39 13.29 -4.46 6.19
C HIS A 39 13.65 -3.12 6.83
N GLN A 40 12.70 -2.18 6.91
CA GLN A 40 12.92 -0.87 7.53
C GLN A 40 13.35 -1.01 8.99
N LEU A 41 12.64 -1.83 9.77
CA LEU A 41 12.98 -2.09 11.17
C LEU A 41 14.31 -2.85 11.32
N GLY A 42 14.71 -3.61 10.30
CA GLY A 42 15.98 -4.35 10.28
C GLY A 42 17.22 -3.52 9.94
N ARG A 43 17.07 -2.27 9.48
CA ARG A 43 18.19 -1.41 9.02
C ARG A 43 19.07 -0.88 10.15
N ASP A 44 18.47 -0.46 11.26
CA ASP A 44 19.18 0.20 12.37
C ASP A 44 19.12 -0.66 13.63
N LEU A 45 20.19 -1.43 13.87
CA LEU A 45 20.31 -2.31 15.03
C LEU A 45 20.47 -1.55 16.36
N GLN A 46 20.86 -0.27 16.32
CA GLN A 46 20.89 0.57 17.52
C GLN A 46 19.49 1.02 17.90
N LYS A 47 18.58 1.11 16.92
CA LYS A 47 17.17 1.45 17.17
C LYS A 47 16.31 0.21 17.46
N TRP A 48 16.49 -0.87 16.70
CA TRP A 48 15.72 -2.11 16.80
C TRP A 48 16.65 -3.30 17.05
N LYS A 49 16.68 -3.77 18.30
CA LYS A 49 17.51 -4.90 18.70
C LYS A 49 17.00 -6.23 18.12
N LYS A 50 15.68 -6.35 18.01
CA LYS A 50 15.03 -7.58 17.56
C LYS A 50 13.70 -7.27 16.88
N VAL A 51 13.48 -7.93 15.75
CA VAL A 51 12.21 -7.90 15.02
C VAL A 51 11.72 -9.34 14.90
N TYR A 52 10.54 -9.65 15.44
CA TYR A 52 9.89 -10.94 15.20
C TYR A 52 8.94 -10.79 14.02
N SER A 53 9.18 -11.53 12.94
CA SER A 53 8.34 -11.51 11.74
C SER A 53 7.52 -12.79 11.64
N PHE A 54 6.23 -12.64 11.38
CA PHE A 54 5.28 -13.74 11.29
C PHE A 54 4.57 -13.75 9.94
N SER A 55 4.74 -14.86 9.21
CA SER A 55 4.03 -15.13 7.95
C SER A 55 3.96 -16.64 7.71
N ARG A 56 3.25 -17.09 6.67
CA ARG A 56 3.21 -18.51 6.30
C ARG A 56 4.51 -19.01 5.66
N SER A 57 5.28 -18.15 5.03
CA SER A 57 6.48 -18.52 4.28
C SER A 57 7.53 -17.41 4.27
N GLN A 58 8.78 -17.73 4.57
CA GLN A 58 9.91 -16.85 4.30
C GLN A 58 10.35 -17.01 2.84
N LYS A 59 10.17 -15.96 2.03
CA LYS A 59 10.48 -15.98 0.59
C LYS A 59 11.82 -15.33 0.25
N GLU A 60 12.50 -14.74 1.23
CA GLU A 60 13.74 -13.98 1.06
C GLU A 60 14.57 -13.96 2.36
N GLU A 61 15.83 -13.53 2.25
CA GLU A 61 16.68 -13.28 3.40
C GLU A 61 16.25 -12.00 4.13
N PHE A 62 16.18 -12.07 5.46
CA PHE A 62 15.91 -10.91 6.30
C PHE A 62 17.18 -10.45 7.02
N PRO A 63 17.25 -9.17 7.44
CA PRO A 63 18.34 -8.67 8.26
C PRO A 63 18.61 -9.53 9.49
N SER A 64 19.86 -9.54 9.96
CA SER A 64 20.33 -10.44 11.03
C SER A 64 19.60 -10.32 12.38
N ASN A 65 18.96 -9.17 12.65
CA ASN A 65 18.15 -8.93 13.85
C ASN A 65 16.68 -9.38 13.69
N VAL A 66 16.29 -9.91 12.54
CA VAL A 66 14.95 -10.44 12.27
C VAL A 66 14.91 -11.93 12.56
N GLU A 67 13.96 -12.34 13.41
CA GLU A 67 13.61 -13.75 13.61
C GLU A 67 12.27 -14.04 12.96
N HIS A 68 12.30 -14.80 11.87
CA HIS A 68 11.08 -15.23 11.21
C HIS A 68 10.50 -16.49 11.89
N ARG A 69 9.18 -16.50 12.08
CA ARG A 69 8.44 -17.67 12.55
C ARG A 69 7.24 -17.91 11.65
N HIS A 70 7.02 -19.17 11.32
CA HIS A 70 5.89 -19.56 10.49
C HIS A 70 4.59 -19.57 11.30
N ILE A 71 3.65 -18.71 10.93
CA ILE A 71 2.32 -18.63 11.55
C ILE A 71 1.26 -18.55 10.46
N ASP A 72 0.21 -19.35 10.60
CA ASP A 72 -1.05 -19.13 9.92
C ASP A 72 -1.91 -18.16 10.75
N LEU A 73 -2.08 -16.93 10.26
CA LEU A 73 -2.87 -15.92 10.95
C LEU A 73 -4.38 -16.25 10.93
N THR A 74 -4.81 -17.19 10.06
CA THR A 74 -6.21 -17.66 10.05
C THR A 74 -6.48 -18.73 11.10
N ALA A 75 -5.45 -19.22 11.79
CA ALA A 75 -5.59 -20.14 12.90
C ALA A 75 -6.23 -19.46 14.13
N ASN A 76 -6.72 -20.29 15.05
CA ASN A 76 -7.27 -19.77 16.30
C ASN A 76 -6.17 -19.17 17.22
N ALA A 77 -6.60 -18.38 18.21
CA ALA A 77 -5.70 -17.68 19.12
C ALA A 77 -4.74 -18.61 19.89
N ASP A 78 -5.13 -19.85 20.23
CA ASP A 78 -4.25 -20.79 20.94
C ASP A 78 -3.12 -21.32 20.07
N GLU A 79 -3.39 -21.55 18.79
CA GLU A 79 -2.37 -21.97 17.83
C GLU A 79 -1.39 -20.84 17.52
N ILE A 80 -1.89 -19.62 17.31
CA ILE A 80 -1.03 -18.43 17.16
C ILE A 80 -0.20 -18.25 18.44
N ALA A 81 -0.81 -18.38 19.63
CA ALA A 81 -0.13 -18.19 20.91
C ALA A 81 1.04 -19.16 21.13
N LYS A 82 0.97 -20.40 20.62
CA LYS A 82 2.10 -21.35 20.70
C LYS A 82 3.35 -20.81 20.02
N ASN A 83 3.20 -20.11 18.89
CA ASN A 83 4.28 -19.54 18.12
C ASN A 83 4.79 -18.20 18.66
N LEU A 84 4.03 -17.55 19.55
CA LEU A 84 4.42 -16.31 20.25
C LEU A 84 5.17 -16.55 21.56
N LYS A 85 5.38 -17.81 21.97
CA LYS A 85 6.12 -18.12 23.21
C LYS A 85 7.52 -17.50 23.20
N GLY A 86 7.85 -16.84 24.32
CA GLY A 86 9.15 -16.19 24.53
C GLY A 86 9.36 -14.91 23.73
N VAL A 87 8.38 -14.45 22.95
CA VAL A 87 8.46 -13.19 22.23
C VAL A 87 8.31 -12.04 23.22
N LYS A 88 9.16 -11.03 23.07
CA LYS A 88 9.04 -9.74 23.73
C LYS A 88 8.94 -8.67 22.66
N ALA A 89 7.89 -7.87 22.67
CA ALA A 89 7.69 -6.75 21.77
C ALA A 89 7.14 -5.54 22.52
N GLU A 90 7.54 -4.34 22.14
CA GLU A 90 6.97 -3.07 22.60
C GLU A 90 6.07 -2.44 21.51
N TYR A 91 6.33 -2.81 20.25
CA TYR A 91 5.63 -2.30 19.08
C TYR A 91 5.12 -3.47 18.25
N VAL A 92 3.84 -3.42 17.87
CA VAL A 92 3.21 -4.40 16.98
C VAL A 92 2.82 -3.73 15.68
N PHE A 93 3.14 -4.37 14.56
CA PHE A 93 2.72 -3.96 13.22
C PHE A 93 1.87 -5.07 12.62
N PHE A 94 0.58 -4.80 12.44
CA PHE A 94 -0.34 -5.71 11.77
C PHE A 94 -0.57 -5.21 10.33
N ALA A 95 0.14 -5.83 9.41
CA ALA A 95 0.12 -5.54 7.97
C ALA A 95 -0.28 -6.81 7.20
N ALA A 96 -1.44 -7.37 7.56
CA ALA A 96 -1.96 -8.58 6.95
C ALA A 96 -3.45 -8.45 6.64
N TYR A 97 -3.85 -8.93 5.47
CA TYR A 97 -5.23 -9.16 5.11
C TYR A 97 -5.35 -10.41 4.22
N LEU A 98 -6.56 -10.95 4.12
CA LEU A 98 -6.95 -12.00 3.21
C LEU A 98 -8.04 -11.48 2.28
N GLU A 99 -7.77 -11.51 0.99
CA GLU A 99 -8.73 -11.12 -0.04
C GLU A 99 -9.86 -12.16 -0.14
N LYS A 100 -11.10 -11.66 -0.19
CA LYS A 100 -12.31 -12.45 -0.42
C LYS A 100 -13.16 -11.77 -1.49
N SER A 101 -13.96 -12.56 -2.19
CA SER A 101 -14.84 -12.05 -3.25
C SER A 101 -15.99 -11.21 -2.71
N GLY A 102 -16.42 -11.44 -1.47
CA GLY A 102 -17.50 -10.70 -0.82
C GLY A 102 -17.03 -9.84 0.35
N GLU A 103 -17.67 -8.69 0.53
CA GLU A 103 -17.39 -7.72 1.58
C GLU A 103 -17.70 -8.29 2.97
N LYS A 104 -18.78 -9.06 3.10
CA LYS A 104 -19.14 -9.72 4.37
C LYS A 104 -18.14 -10.80 4.76
N GLU A 105 -17.70 -11.62 3.80
CA GLU A 105 -16.67 -12.64 4.07
C GLU A 105 -15.33 -11.97 4.41
N SER A 106 -14.98 -10.87 3.72
CA SER A 106 -13.81 -10.04 4.04
C SER A 106 -13.90 -9.50 5.47
N TRP A 107 -15.07 -8.99 5.87
CA TRP A 107 -15.36 -8.49 7.22
C TRP A 107 -15.15 -9.55 8.29
N ASP A 108 -15.67 -10.76 8.06
CA ASP A 108 -15.54 -11.87 9.01
C ASP A 108 -14.08 -12.35 9.11
N VAL A 109 -13.46 -12.70 7.99
CA VAL A 109 -12.13 -13.33 8.05
C VAL A 109 -11.04 -12.36 8.51
N ASN A 110 -11.04 -11.10 8.04
CA ASN A 110 -9.98 -10.16 8.39
C ASN A 110 -10.10 -9.62 9.82
N GLY A 111 -11.33 -9.49 10.34
CA GLY A 111 -11.53 -9.15 11.74
C GLY A 111 -11.19 -10.33 12.67
N ASP A 112 -11.58 -11.56 12.30
CA ASP A 112 -11.26 -12.76 13.10
C ASP A 112 -9.75 -12.96 13.20
N MET A 113 -9.04 -12.74 12.09
CA MET A 113 -7.59 -12.79 12.02
C MET A 113 -6.92 -11.81 13.00
N LEU A 114 -7.35 -10.53 13.00
CA LEU A 114 -6.80 -9.54 13.94
C LEU A 114 -7.18 -9.86 15.40
N GLN A 115 -8.42 -10.29 15.64
CA GLN A 115 -8.90 -10.66 16.98
C GLN A 115 -8.09 -11.83 17.55
N ALA A 116 -7.96 -12.92 16.80
CA ALA A 116 -7.21 -14.11 17.22
C ALA A 116 -5.74 -13.78 17.50
N PHE A 117 -5.14 -12.92 16.68
CA PHE A 117 -3.78 -12.47 16.86
C PHE A 117 -3.59 -11.61 18.13
N LEU A 118 -4.45 -10.62 18.37
CA LEU A 118 -4.37 -9.79 19.58
C LEU A 118 -4.68 -10.59 20.86
N ASP A 119 -5.57 -11.57 20.78
CA ASP A 119 -5.81 -12.51 21.88
C ASP A 119 -4.58 -13.38 22.15
N ALA A 120 -3.86 -13.81 21.12
CA ALA A 120 -2.61 -14.55 21.26
C ALA A 120 -1.48 -13.71 21.88
N VAL A 121 -1.41 -12.42 21.52
CA VAL A 121 -0.52 -11.42 22.13
C VAL A 121 -0.81 -11.31 23.64
N ALA A 122 -2.09 -11.17 24.02
CA ALA A 122 -2.51 -11.11 25.43
C ALA A 122 -2.23 -12.41 26.19
N LYS A 123 -2.50 -13.58 25.58
CA LYS A 123 -2.22 -14.91 26.17
C LYS A 123 -0.75 -15.12 26.51
N ASN A 124 0.16 -14.48 25.77
CA ASN A 124 1.60 -14.53 26.03
C ASN A 124 2.09 -13.39 26.95
N GLY A 125 1.20 -12.53 27.45
CA GLY A 125 1.53 -11.40 28.30
C GLY A 125 2.34 -10.30 27.60
N ILE A 126 2.37 -10.30 26.26
CA ILE A 126 3.10 -9.32 25.45
C ILE A 126 2.42 -7.95 25.58
N ASP A 127 1.10 -7.93 25.66
CA ASP A 127 0.26 -6.74 25.90
C ASP A 127 0.74 -5.89 27.08
N LYS A 128 1.26 -6.51 28.15
CA LYS A 128 1.76 -5.84 29.37
C LYS A 128 3.01 -5.00 29.16
N GLN A 129 3.68 -5.10 28.03
CA GLN A 129 4.87 -4.32 27.67
C GLN A 129 4.68 -3.55 26.35
N LEU A 130 3.52 -3.67 25.71
CA LEU A 130 3.23 -2.91 24.49
C LEU A 130 3.10 -1.42 24.80
N LYS A 131 3.60 -0.62 23.86
CA LYS A 131 3.47 0.84 23.80
C LYS A 131 2.55 1.24 22.66
N ARG A 132 2.68 0.59 21.49
CA ARG A 132 1.91 0.91 20.29
C ARG A 132 1.55 -0.34 19.49
N VAL A 133 0.32 -0.37 18.98
CA VAL A 133 -0.11 -1.29 17.93
C VAL A 133 -0.49 -0.49 16.68
N LEU A 134 0.15 -0.77 15.56
CA LEU A 134 -0.15 -0.19 14.26
C LEU A 134 -0.92 -1.18 13.40
N LEU A 135 -2.05 -0.73 12.85
CA LEU A 135 -2.82 -1.45 11.84
C LEU A 135 -2.65 -0.80 10.47
N VAL A 136 -2.30 -1.59 9.47
CA VAL A 136 -2.29 -1.15 8.07
C VAL A 136 -3.67 -1.40 7.46
N ALA A 137 -4.32 -0.32 7.02
CA ALA A 137 -5.56 -0.35 6.26
C ALA A 137 -5.29 0.19 4.84
N GLY A 138 -6.11 1.11 4.33
CA GLY A 138 -5.94 1.71 3.01
C GLY A 138 -7.08 2.64 2.64
N CYS A 139 -7.02 3.25 1.46
CA CYS A 139 -8.05 4.20 1.00
C CYS A 139 -9.45 3.61 0.81
N LYS A 140 -9.65 2.28 0.87
CA LYS A 140 -11.00 1.71 1.02
C LYS A 140 -11.70 2.23 2.28
N GLN A 141 -10.95 2.74 3.27
CA GLN A 141 -11.46 3.53 4.40
C GLN A 141 -12.46 4.62 3.99
N TYR A 142 -12.24 5.23 2.81
CA TYR A 142 -13.07 6.30 2.26
C TYR A 142 -14.06 5.81 1.20
N GLY A 143 -14.11 4.50 0.95
CA GLY A 143 -15.00 3.90 -0.05
C GLY A 143 -14.54 4.05 -1.49
N VAL A 144 -13.25 4.25 -1.78
CA VAL A 144 -12.73 4.44 -3.16
C VAL A 144 -13.05 3.30 -4.14
N HIS A 145 -13.41 2.12 -3.63
CA HIS A 145 -13.84 0.95 -4.42
C HIS A 145 -15.32 1.03 -4.85
N LEU A 146 -16.10 1.95 -4.28
CA LEU A 146 -17.52 2.14 -4.54
C LEU A 146 -17.78 3.27 -5.57
N GLY A 147 -16.82 4.15 -5.81
CA GLY A 147 -16.92 5.23 -6.81
C GLY A 147 -16.32 6.56 -6.32
N PRO A 148 -16.73 7.68 -6.94
CA PRO A 148 -16.33 9.04 -6.57
C PRO A 148 -16.34 9.33 -5.07
N VAL A 149 -15.25 9.93 -4.63
CA VAL A 149 -15.01 10.34 -3.24
C VAL A 149 -14.81 11.85 -3.18
N LYS A 150 -14.93 12.42 -1.98
CA LYS A 150 -14.58 13.83 -1.74
C LYS A 150 -13.06 14.00 -1.85
N ASN A 151 -12.60 14.92 -2.70
CA ASN A 151 -11.17 15.20 -2.89
C ASN A 151 -10.74 16.56 -2.29
N PRO A 152 -9.63 16.64 -1.53
CA PRO A 152 -8.88 15.51 -0.99
C PRO A 152 -9.62 14.86 0.19
N MET A 153 -9.42 13.55 0.36
CA MET A 153 -9.89 12.83 1.56
C MET A 153 -8.99 13.17 2.75
N VAL A 154 -9.59 13.28 3.93
CA VAL A 154 -8.90 13.57 5.19
C VAL A 154 -9.35 12.59 6.27
N GLU A 155 -8.51 12.35 7.28
CA GLU A 155 -8.75 11.33 8.31
C GLU A 155 -9.97 11.62 9.21
N SER A 156 -10.48 12.86 9.21
CA SER A 156 -11.71 13.25 9.89
C SER A 156 -12.98 13.00 9.07
N ASP A 157 -12.87 12.50 7.84
CA ASP A 157 -14.04 12.13 7.04
C ASP A 157 -14.77 10.95 7.70
N PRO A 158 -16.12 10.92 7.63
CA PRO A 158 -16.91 9.91 8.31
C PRO A 158 -16.64 8.52 7.73
N TRP A 159 -16.66 7.52 8.61
CA TRP A 159 -16.68 6.12 8.19
C TRP A 159 -18.02 5.81 7.52
N LEU A 160 -18.00 4.94 6.51
CA LEU A 160 -19.20 4.51 5.78
C LEU A 160 -19.94 3.40 6.53
N THR A 161 -20.44 3.69 7.74
CA THR A 161 -21.00 2.66 8.65
C THR A 161 -22.47 2.37 8.46
N ASP A 162 -23.20 3.19 7.70
CA ASP A 162 -24.60 2.91 7.37
C ASP A 162 -24.69 1.76 6.37
N GLN A 163 -24.89 0.54 6.89
CA GLN A 163 -24.98 -0.67 6.10
C GLN A 163 -26.25 -0.77 5.23
N SER A 164 -27.23 0.13 5.42
CA SER A 164 -28.35 0.24 4.49
C SER A 164 -27.97 0.95 3.18
N THR A 165 -26.86 1.71 3.22
CA THR A 165 -26.36 2.51 2.10
C THR A 165 -25.07 1.95 1.51
N PHE A 166 -24.13 1.51 2.35
CA PHE A 166 -22.81 1.03 1.94
C PHE A 166 -22.54 -0.41 2.39
N PRO A 167 -21.82 -1.22 1.59
CA PRO A 167 -21.44 -2.56 2.02
C PRO A 167 -20.46 -2.52 3.22
N PRO A 168 -20.37 -3.59 4.02
CA PRO A 168 -19.48 -3.64 5.18
C PRO A 168 -18.01 -3.55 4.75
N ASN A 169 -17.22 -2.70 5.41
CA ASN A 169 -15.78 -2.60 5.16
C ASN A 169 -14.99 -3.20 6.33
N PHE A 170 -14.22 -4.26 6.06
CA PHE A 170 -13.46 -4.96 7.09
C PHE A 170 -12.45 -4.09 7.86
N TYR A 171 -12.00 -2.97 7.28
CA TYR A 171 -11.14 -2.00 7.99
C TYR A 171 -11.83 -1.43 9.23
N TYR A 172 -13.14 -1.22 9.19
CA TYR A 172 -13.87 -0.66 10.34
C TYR A 172 -13.93 -1.68 11.49
N ARG A 173 -14.17 -2.95 11.17
CA ARG A 173 -14.14 -4.03 12.16
C ARG A 173 -12.75 -4.19 12.79
N GLN A 174 -11.70 -4.18 11.96
CA GLN A 174 -10.33 -4.30 12.46
C GLN A 174 -9.97 -3.15 13.40
N GLN A 175 -10.36 -1.92 13.05
CA GLN A 175 -10.15 -0.76 13.91
C GLN A 175 -10.95 -0.84 15.21
N ASP A 176 -12.22 -1.27 15.17
CA ASP A 176 -13.01 -1.49 16.39
C ASP A 176 -12.35 -2.51 17.34
N ILE A 177 -11.80 -3.60 16.79
CA ILE A 177 -11.07 -4.63 17.55
C ILE A 177 -9.81 -4.04 18.17
N LEU A 178 -9.04 -3.28 17.39
CA LEU A 178 -7.82 -2.60 17.82
C LEU A 178 -8.10 -1.60 18.94
N HIS A 179 -9.10 -0.73 18.76
CA HIS A 179 -9.50 0.27 19.76
C HIS A 179 -9.90 -0.41 21.07
N LYS A 180 -10.74 -1.45 21.01
CA LYS A 180 -11.14 -2.24 22.19
C LYS A 180 -9.96 -2.94 22.88
N PHE A 181 -8.97 -3.41 22.11
CA PHE A 181 -7.75 -3.98 22.69
C PHE A 181 -6.95 -2.93 23.45
N CYS A 182 -6.73 -1.76 22.85
CA CYS A 182 -6.01 -0.65 23.48
C CYS A 182 -6.77 -0.07 24.70
N GLU A 183 -8.08 0.10 24.63
CA GLU A 183 -8.92 0.56 25.75
C GLU A 183 -8.81 -0.35 26.97
N ARG A 184 -8.80 -1.68 26.75
CA ARG A 184 -8.65 -2.69 27.83
C ARG A 184 -7.32 -2.58 28.58
N SER A 185 -6.30 -1.96 27.99
CA SER A 185 -5.01 -1.72 28.63
C SER A 185 -5.01 -0.53 29.61
N GLY A 186 -6.13 0.19 29.76
CA GLY A 186 -6.22 1.36 30.63
C GLY A 186 -5.36 2.55 30.16
N GLY A 187 -5.12 2.65 28.84
CA GLY A 187 -4.30 3.69 28.24
C GLY A 187 -2.81 3.38 28.16
N GLN A 188 -2.36 2.20 28.61
CA GLN A 188 -0.97 1.75 28.49
C GLN A 188 -0.56 1.57 27.03
N VAL A 189 -1.42 0.96 26.22
CA VAL A 189 -1.17 0.65 24.81
C VAL A 189 -1.95 1.63 23.95
N SER A 190 -1.24 2.43 23.17
CA SER A 190 -1.87 3.31 22.17
C SER A 190 -1.97 2.61 20.81
N TRP A 191 -2.76 3.17 19.90
CA TRP A 191 -2.90 2.64 18.53
C TRP A 191 -2.50 3.65 17.45
N ASN A 192 -2.19 3.11 16.27
CA ASN A 192 -2.15 3.86 15.01
C ASN A 192 -2.83 3.07 13.90
N VAL A 193 -3.37 3.79 12.91
CA VAL A 193 -3.86 3.20 11.66
C VAL A 193 -3.28 3.98 10.49
N THR A 194 -2.85 3.30 9.43
CA THR A 194 -2.36 3.96 8.20
C THR A 194 -3.27 3.69 7.01
N TYR A 195 -3.54 4.71 6.21
CA TYR A 195 -4.33 4.66 4.97
C TYR A 195 -3.42 4.95 3.76
N PRO A 196 -2.67 3.95 3.26
CA PRO A 196 -1.98 4.07 1.97
C PRO A 196 -2.98 4.06 0.80
N ASN A 197 -2.57 4.66 -0.33
CA ASN A 197 -3.23 4.53 -1.63
C ASN A 197 -2.35 3.78 -2.63
N ASP A 198 -2.98 3.00 -3.52
CA ASP A 198 -2.39 2.36 -4.71
C ASP A 198 -0.88 2.10 -4.59
N VAL A 199 -0.54 1.09 -3.79
CA VAL A 199 0.83 0.86 -3.32
C VAL A 199 1.77 0.51 -4.47
N ILE A 200 2.89 1.22 -4.53
CA ILE A 200 4.01 0.96 -5.44
C ILE A 200 5.10 0.22 -4.66
N GLY A 201 5.33 -1.04 -5.01
CA GLY A 201 6.40 -1.85 -4.44
C GLY A 201 6.46 -3.23 -5.08
N TYR A 202 7.32 -4.07 -4.52
CA TYR A 202 7.54 -5.43 -5.02
C TYR A 202 7.51 -6.46 -3.89
N ALA A 203 6.77 -7.55 -4.10
CA ALA A 203 6.89 -8.77 -3.31
C ALA A 203 6.38 -9.99 -4.09
N ARG A 204 7.07 -11.13 -3.95
CA ARG A 204 6.70 -12.40 -4.60
C ARG A 204 5.38 -12.96 -4.05
N GLY A 205 4.44 -13.27 -4.95
CA GLY A 205 3.16 -13.93 -4.62
C GLY A 205 2.25 -13.09 -3.72
N ASN A 206 2.24 -11.77 -3.92
CA ASN A 206 1.34 -10.83 -3.26
C ASN A 206 0.06 -10.59 -4.09
N PHE A 207 -1.04 -10.27 -3.41
CA PHE A 207 -2.27 -9.77 -4.03
C PHE A 207 -2.15 -8.25 -4.23
N MET A 208 -2.71 -7.71 -5.33
CA MET A 208 -2.62 -6.30 -5.74
C MET A 208 -1.19 -5.80 -6.03
N ASN A 209 -0.65 -6.14 -7.20
CA ASN A 209 0.69 -5.68 -7.62
C ASN A 209 0.62 -4.81 -8.89
N LEU A 210 0.46 -3.49 -8.68
CA LEU A 210 0.36 -2.48 -9.73
C LEU A 210 1.60 -2.49 -10.65
N ALA A 211 2.76 -2.41 -10.01
CA ALA A 211 4.09 -2.38 -10.58
C ALA A 211 4.35 -3.53 -11.57
N THR A 212 4.21 -4.76 -11.10
CA THR A 212 4.51 -5.97 -11.88
C THR A 212 3.54 -6.13 -13.05
N ALA A 213 2.23 -5.98 -12.83
CA ALA A 213 1.25 -6.16 -13.90
C ALA A 213 1.47 -5.12 -15.02
N MET A 214 1.72 -3.86 -14.65
CA MET A 214 1.99 -2.80 -15.63
C MET A 214 3.31 -3.03 -16.37
N GLY A 215 4.34 -3.51 -15.68
CA GLY A 215 5.63 -3.86 -16.30
C GLY A 215 5.52 -5.01 -17.30
N ILE A 216 4.77 -6.06 -16.97
CA ILE A 216 4.47 -7.18 -17.89
C ILE A 216 3.70 -6.66 -19.11
N TYR A 217 2.69 -5.81 -18.90
CA TYR A 217 1.92 -5.21 -19.98
C TYR A 217 2.83 -4.40 -20.94
N ALA A 218 3.70 -3.55 -20.41
CA ALA A 218 4.62 -2.76 -21.22
C ALA A 218 5.64 -3.64 -21.97
N ALA A 219 6.23 -4.63 -21.29
CA ALA A 219 7.21 -5.55 -21.88
C ALA A 219 6.62 -6.39 -23.01
N VAL A 220 5.40 -6.93 -22.83
CA VAL A 220 4.72 -7.70 -23.87
C VAL A 220 4.40 -6.85 -25.09
N ASN A 221 3.87 -5.63 -24.90
CA ASN A 221 3.59 -4.74 -26.04
C ASN A 221 4.87 -4.39 -26.80
N LYS A 222 5.98 -4.14 -26.07
CA LYS A 222 7.30 -3.94 -26.69
C LYS A 222 7.74 -5.15 -27.52
N GLU A 223 7.63 -6.36 -26.99
CA GLU A 223 8.01 -7.60 -27.68
C GLU A 223 7.17 -7.85 -28.94
N LEU A 224 5.88 -7.50 -28.89
CA LEU A 224 4.96 -7.57 -30.03
C LEU A 224 5.16 -6.43 -31.04
N GLY A 225 6.09 -5.50 -30.81
CA GLY A 225 6.33 -4.34 -31.67
C GLY A 225 5.20 -3.31 -31.65
N LYS A 226 4.34 -3.33 -30.62
CA LYS A 226 3.22 -2.41 -30.44
C LYS A 226 3.64 -1.17 -29.64
N GLU A 227 3.09 -0.02 -30.00
CA GLU A 227 3.15 1.19 -29.18
C GLU A 227 2.27 1.02 -27.92
N LEU A 228 2.60 1.73 -26.84
CA LEU A 228 1.97 1.51 -25.55
C LEU A 228 0.66 2.30 -25.41
N VAL A 229 -0.47 1.61 -25.49
CA VAL A 229 -1.82 2.17 -25.26
C VAL A 229 -2.14 2.17 -23.77
N TYR A 230 -2.62 3.30 -23.24
CA TYR A 230 -3.15 3.35 -21.86
C TYR A 230 -4.40 2.46 -21.72
N PRO A 231 -4.42 1.48 -20.81
CA PRO A 231 -5.55 0.55 -20.67
C PRO A 231 -6.84 1.17 -20.15
N GLY A 232 -6.77 2.32 -19.48
CA GLY A 232 -7.93 3.02 -18.92
C GLY A 232 -8.54 4.07 -19.85
N GLY A 233 -9.58 4.75 -19.36
CA GLY A 233 -10.28 5.82 -20.08
C GLY A 233 -9.53 7.16 -20.08
N GLU A 234 -9.86 8.02 -21.05
CA GLU A 234 -9.24 9.34 -21.22
C GLU A 234 -9.50 10.27 -20.01
N ARG A 235 -10.67 10.15 -19.35
CA ARG A 235 -11.02 10.99 -18.19
C ARG A 235 -10.01 10.84 -17.06
N PHE A 236 -9.59 9.63 -16.74
CA PHE A 236 -8.65 9.38 -15.66
C PHE A 236 -7.20 9.42 -16.12
N TYR A 237 -6.93 9.22 -17.40
CA TYR A 237 -5.63 9.54 -17.99
C TYR A 237 -5.21 10.99 -17.66
N LYS A 238 -6.16 11.93 -17.75
CA LYS A 238 -5.99 13.35 -17.40
C LYS A 238 -6.33 13.68 -15.94
N GLY A 239 -6.78 12.68 -15.18
CA GLY A 239 -7.21 12.84 -13.79
C GLY A 239 -6.05 12.87 -12.81
N PHE A 240 -6.38 13.14 -11.55
CA PHE A 240 -5.40 13.17 -10.47
C PHE A 240 -5.48 11.93 -9.59
N ASP A 241 -4.30 11.40 -9.25
CA ASP A 241 -4.11 10.28 -8.35
C ASP A 241 -2.94 10.59 -7.39
N CYS A 242 -2.78 9.80 -6.35
CA CYS A 242 -1.63 9.86 -5.45
C CYS A 242 -1.22 8.45 -5.06
N PHE A 243 0.07 8.19 -4.89
CA PHE A 243 0.55 6.82 -4.67
C PHE A 243 1.31 6.70 -3.36
N THR A 244 1.41 5.47 -2.87
CA THR A 244 2.24 5.15 -1.71
C THR A 244 3.35 4.20 -2.11
N CYS A 245 4.59 4.68 -2.12
CA CYS A 245 5.75 3.81 -2.20
C CYS A 245 5.87 2.97 -0.92
N ALA A 246 6.03 1.66 -1.07
CA ALA A 246 6.04 0.73 0.05
C ALA A 246 7.20 0.99 1.03
N SER A 247 8.35 1.44 0.53
CA SER A 247 9.49 1.86 1.37
C SER A 247 9.17 3.11 2.19
N LEU A 248 8.57 4.14 1.57
CA LEU A 248 8.11 5.33 2.28
C LEU A 248 7.04 4.99 3.34
N HIS A 249 6.12 4.08 3.02
CA HIS A 249 5.13 3.60 3.99
C HIS A 249 5.78 2.92 5.19
N ALA A 250 6.81 2.11 4.97
CA ALA A 250 7.56 1.48 6.05
C ALA A 250 8.27 2.52 6.94
N GLU A 251 8.92 3.52 6.35
CA GLU A 251 9.51 4.65 7.08
C GLU A 251 8.46 5.43 7.88
N PHE A 252 7.28 5.66 7.28
CA PHE A 252 6.16 6.30 7.94
C PHE A 252 5.65 5.48 9.12
N CYS A 253 5.47 4.16 8.94
CA CYS A 253 5.04 3.24 9.98
C CYS A 253 6.01 3.24 11.17
N GLU A 254 7.31 3.23 10.91
CA GLU A 254 8.31 3.34 11.96
C GLU A 254 8.23 4.69 12.69
N TRP A 255 8.15 5.80 11.95
CA TRP A 255 8.04 7.15 12.52
C TRP A 255 6.78 7.29 13.38
N VAL A 256 5.62 6.87 12.87
CA VAL A 256 4.34 7.14 13.51
C VAL A 256 4.20 6.37 14.82
N VAL A 257 4.77 5.17 14.96
CA VAL A 257 4.71 4.44 16.23
C VAL A 257 5.67 4.99 17.29
N LEU A 258 6.76 5.65 16.86
CA LEU A 258 7.77 6.22 17.74
C LEU A 258 7.50 7.68 18.11
N GLN A 259 6.59 8.35 17.40
CA GLN A 259 6.20 9.71 17.71
C GLN A 259 5.12 9.73 18.80
N ASP A 260 5.36 10.47 19.89
CA ASP A 260 4.40 10.51 21.00
C ASP A 260 3.11 11.26 20.62
N SER A 261 3.26 12.34 19.84
CA SER A 261 2.13 13.19 19.43
C SER A 261 1.13 12.48 18.50
N THR A 262 1.46 11.32 17.95
CA THR A 262 0.62 10.54 17.03
C THR A 262 -0.15 9.44 17.74
N ALA A 263 -0.09 9.33 19.07
CA ALA A 263 -0.81 8.30 19.82
C ALA A 263 -2.32 8.35 19.59
N ASN A 264 -2.93 7.19 19.30
CA ASN A 264 -4.37 7.02 19.08
C ASN A 264 -4.90 7.81 17.88
N GLU A 265 -4.13 7.80 16.79
CA GLU A 265 -4.45 8.53 15.57
C GLU A 265 -4.30 7.65 14.33
N ALA A 266 -5.23 7.85 13.39
CA ALA A 266 -5.13 7.34 12.03
C ALA A 266 -4.50 8.39 11.09
N PHE A 267 -3.75 7.94 10.08
CA PHE A 267 -3.05 8.81 9.14
C PHE A 267 -3.15 8.31 7.70
N ASN A 268 -3.42 9.23 6.79
CA ASN A 268 -3.11 9.07 5.37
C ASN A 268 -1.60 8.96 5.16
N VAL A 269 -1.18 8.17 4.17
CA VAL A 269 0.23 8.00 3.84
C VAL A 269 0.42 7.90 2.33
N VAL A 270 0.93 8.95 1.70
CA VAL A 270 1.31 8.98 0.27
C VAL A 270 2.65 9.69 0.08
N ASN A 271 3.19 9.58 -1.13
CA ASN A 271 4.49 10.10 -1.55
C ASN A 271 4.69 11.61 -1.34
N GLY A 272 3.59 12.36 -1.21
CA GLY A 272 3.59 13.78 -0.95
C GLY A 272 3.46 14.63 -2.22
N ASP A 273 3.45 14.00 -3.38
CA ASP A 273 3.05 14.52 -4.68
C ASP A 273 1.64 14.07 -5.07
N VAL A 274 1.13 14.70 -6.13
CA VAL A 274 -0.09 14.32 -6.84
C VAL A 274 0.30 14.13 -8.29
N GLU A 275 -0.19 13.07 -8.90
CA GLU A 275 0.22 12.63 -10.23
C GLU A 275 -0.97 12.45 -11.17
N SER A 276 -0.67 12.32 -12.45
CA SER A 276 -1.66 11.99 -13.49
C SER A 276 -1.06 11.01 -14.48
N TRP A 277 -1.86 10.11 -15.03
CA TRP A 277 -1.36 9.13 -15.99
C TRP A 277 -0.85 9.78 -17.29
N GLN A 278 -1.31 10.98 -17.65
CA GLN A 278 -0.71 11.78 -18.73
C GLN A 278 0.76 12.18 -18.47
N ASN A 279 1.14 12.35 -17.20
CA ASN A 279 2.55 12.57 -16.81
C ASN A 279 3.31 11.25 -16.65
N MET A 280 2.65 10.21 -16.13
CA MET A 280 3.29 8.95 -15.76
C MET A 280 3.47 7.98 -16.94
N TRP A 281 2.46 7.84 -17.78
CA TRP A 281 2.42 6.84 -18.86
C TRP A 281 3.54 7.00 -19.90
N PRO A 282 3.91 8.23 -20.33
CA PRO A 282 5.07 8.42 -21.20
C PRO A 282 6.37 7.89 -20.59
N LYS A 283 6.56 8.06 -19.28
CA LYS A 283 7.75 7.58 -18.55
C LYS A 283 7.77 6.05 -18.49
N VAL A 284 6.60 5.40 -18.35
CA VAL A 284 6.48 3.93 -18.45
C VAL A 284 6.87 3.47 -19.85
N ALA A 285 6.35 4.11 -20.90
CA ALA A 285 6.70 3.75 -22.28
C ALA A 285 8.22 3.87 -22.54
N GLU A 286 8.82 5.00 -22.16
CA GLU A 286 10.26 5.25 -22.30
C GLU A 286 11.10 4.20 -21.58
N ARG A 287 10.72 3.85 -20.35
CA ARG A 287 11.42 2.85 -19.53
C ARG A 287 11.52 1.48 -20.18
N PHE A 288 10.51 1.09 -20.94
CA PHE A 288 10.45 -0.18 -21.68
C PHE A 288 10.92 -0.03 -23.15
N GLY A 289 11.51 1.12 -23.50
CA GLY A 289 12.04 1.37 -24.84
C GLY A 289 10.96 1.41 -25.92
N THR A 290 9.75 1.83 -25.56
CA THR A 290 8.64 2.08 -26.48
C THR A 290 8.15 3.52 -26.35
N LYS A 291 7.06 3.86 -27.03
CA LYS A 291 6.42 5.17 -26.95
C LYS A 291 4.91 4.99 -26.80
N VAL A 292 4.24 6.03 -26.33
CA VAL A 292 2.78 6.04 -26.19
C VAL A 292 2.15 6.11 -27.58
N ASP A 293 1.12 5.29 -27.80
CA ASP A 293 0.35 5.34 -29.04
C ASP A 293 -0.39 6.69 -29.12
N PRO A 294 -0.11 7.55 -30.13
CA PRO A 294 -0.72 8.87 -30.24
C PRO A 294 -2.22 8.81 -30.58
N SER A 295 -2.71 7.65 -31.00
CA SER A 295 -4.09 7.40 -31.39
C SER A 295 -4.93 6.71 -30.29
N GLN A 296 -4.35 6.45 -29.11
CA GLN A 296 -4.95 5.63 -28.03
C GLN A 296 -6.38 6.01 -27.60
N PHE A 297 -6.83 7.26 -27.82
CA PHE A 297 -8.18 7.72 -27.49
C PHE A 297 -9.03 8.13 -28.71
N THR A 298 -8.57 7.82 -29.93
CA THR A 298 -9.26 8.22 -31.17
C THR A 298 -10.32 7.21 -31.62
N GLN A 299 -10.17 5.94 -31.23
CA GLN A 299 -11.09 4.85 -31.57
C GLN A 299 -11.19 3.87 -30.40
N SER A 300 -12.34 3.20 -30.28
CA SER A 300 -12.54 2.16 -29.27
C SER A 300 -11.75 0.91 -29.64
N HIS A 301 -10.96 0.39 -28.70
CA HIS A 301 -10.27 -0.87 -28.89
C HIS A 301 -11.25 -2.06 -28.82
N PRO A 302 -11.06 -3.17 -29.57
CA PRO A 302 -11.97 -4.32 -29.55
C PRO A 302 -12.14 -4.99 -28.17
N LEU A 303 -11.16 -4.82 -27.29
CA LEU A 303 -11.19 -5.32 -25.91
C LEU A 303 -11.72 -4.30 -24.90
N SER A 304 -12.25 -3.15 -25.33
CA SER A 304 -12.77 -2.13 -24.43
C SER A 304 -13.94 -2.65 -23.59
N SER A 305 -14.07 -2.19 -22.35
CA SER A 305 -15.21 -2.50 -21.49
C SER A 305 -15.49 -1.36 -20.51
N THR A 306 -16.76 -1.13 -20.22
CA THR A 306 -17.20 -0.22 -19.16
C THR A 306 -18.02 -0.99 -18.13
N THR A 307 -17.83 -0.68 -16.85
CA THR A 307 -18.60 -1.27 -15.74
C THR A 307 -19.03 -0.16 -14.79
N ASP A 308 -20.31 -0.09 -14.47
CA ASP A 308 -20.81 0.85 -13.47
C ASP A 308 -20.36 0.42 -12.07
N LEU A 309 -19.94 1.39 -11.25
CA LEU A 309 -19.67 1.17 -9.82
C LEU A 309 -20.97 1.30 -9.01
N SER A 310 -20.85 1.41 -7.69
CA SER A 310 -22.00 1.54 -6.80
C SER A 310 -22.90 2.71 -7.24
N PRO A 311 -24.23 2.54 -7.30
CA PRO A 311 -25.15 3.63 -7.62
C PRO A 311 -25.12 4.74 -6.57
N VAL A 312 -24.82 4.40 -5.32
CA VAL A 312 -24.56 5.37 -4.25
C VAL A 312 -23.06 5.43 -4.01
N THR A 313 -22.50 6.62 -4.19
CA THR A 313 -21.06 6.85 -4.11
C THR A 313 -20.68 7.60 -2.84
N PRO A 314 -19.48 7.39 -2.25
CA PRO A 314 -19.12 8.02 -0.98
C PRO A 314 -19.15 9.55 -0.99
N ALA A 315 -18.94 10.20 -2.14
CA ALA A 315 -19.06 11.66 -2.26
C ALA A 315 -20.46 12.18 -1.87
N SER A 316 -21.52 11.35 -1.96
CA SER A 316 -22.89 11.73 -1.58
C SER A 316 -23.02 12.20 -0.13
N LEU A 317 -22.17 11.69 0.78
CA LEU A 317 -22.16 12.11 2.18
C LEU A 317 -21.83 13.59 2.39
N PHE A 318 -21.26 14.24 1.37
CA PHE A 318 -20.84 15.62 1.42
C PHE A 318 -21.74 16.53 0.58
N GLU A 319 -22.74 16.00 -0.13
CA GLU A 319 -23.46 16.75 -1.16
C GLU A 319 -24.17 18.00 -0.63
N ASP A 320 -24.86 17.90 0.51
CA ASP A 320 -25.59 19.02 1.11
C ASP A 320 -24.62 20.11 1.57
N LYS A 321 -23.49 19.73 2.19
CA LYS A 321 -22.47 20.68 2.67
C LYS A 321 -21.64 21.28 1.54
N ALA A 322 -21.42 20.53 0.48
CA ALA A 322 -20.64 20.96 -0.68
C ALA A 322 -21.49 21.70 -1.73
N GLY A 323 -22.81 21.75 -1.59
CA GLY A 323 -23.71 22.34 -2.58
C GLY A 323 -23.82 21.52 -3.87
N LEU A 324 -23.68 20.20 -3.77
CA LEU A 324 -23.66 19.24 -4.90
C LEU A 324 -24.90 18.34 -4.95
N LYS A 325 -25.97 18.71 -4.25
CA LYS A 325 -27.19 17.91 -4.15
C LYS A 325 -27.75 17.57 -5.55
N GLY A 326 -27.84 16.28 -5.86
CA GLY A 326 -28.31 15.80 -7.16
C GLY A 326 -27.34 16.03 -8.33
N ALA A 327 -26.12 16.49 -8.07
CA ALA A 327 -25.07 16.73 -9.05
C ALA A 327 -23.92 15.70 -8.97
N ILE A 328 -24.01 14.73 -8.05
CA ILE A 328 -23.01 13.68 -7.90
C ILE A 328 -23.40 12.49 -8.80
N GLU A 329 -22.56 12.24 -9.80
CA GLU A 329 -22.72 11.11 -10.70
C GLU A 329 -22.05 9.85 -10.12
N PRO A 330 -22.65 8.66 -10.30
CA PRO A 330 -21.97 7.40 -9.99
C PRO A 330 -20.70 7.20 -10.83
N GLY A 331 -19.72 6.52 -10.23
CA GLY A 331 -18.47 6.19 -10.90
C GLY A 331 -18.61 5.06 -11.91
N LYS A 332 -17.65 5.00 -12.83
CA LYS A 332 -17.47 3.88 -13.76
C LYS A 332 -16.02 3.43 -13.78
N LEU A 333 -15.85 2.17 -14.15
CA LEU A 333 -14.59 1.61 -14.62
C LEU A 333 -14.62 1.56 -16.14
N GLU A 334 -13.88 2.48 -16.77
CA GLU A 334 -13.67 2.61 -18.20
C GLU A 334 -12.30 2.01 -18.57
N GLN A 335 -12.32 0.80 -19.11
CA GLN A 335 -11.12 0.15 -19.64
C GLN A 335 -11.13 0.26 -21.16
N ASN A 336 -10.23 1.08 -21.71
CA ASN A 336 -9.93 1.08 -23.14
C ASN A 336 -9.42 -0.31 -23.57
N ILE A 337 -8.64 -0.99 -22.72
CA ILE A 337 -8.25 -2.38 -22.91
C ILE A 337 -8.60 -3.16 -21.65
N ASN A 338 -9.54 -4.09 -21.74
CA ASN A 338 -9.81 -5.03 -20.65
C ASN A 338 -8.60 -5.96 -20.46
N LEU A 339 -7.83 -5.71 -19.40
CA LEU A 339 -6.54 -6.36 -19.18
C LEU A 339 -6.65 -7.86 -18.91
N THR A 340 -7.76 -8.30 -18.30
CA THR A 340 -8.05 -9.72 -18.10
C THR A 340 -8.28 -10.44 -19.42
N LYS A 341 -8.99 -9.82 -20.37
CA LYS A 341 -9.13 -10.40 -21.73
C LYS A 341 -7.83 -10.32 -22.51
N TRP A 342 -7.11 -9.21 -22.39
CA TRP A 342 -5.84 -8.98 -23.08
C TRP A 342 -4.79 -10.04 -22.70
N SER A 343 -4.64 -10.36 -21.42
CA SER A 343 -3.64 -11.33 -20.93
C SER A 343 -3.95 -12.78 -21.35
N GLN A 344 -5.18 -13.06 -21.80
CA GLN A 344 -5.59 -14.39 -22.24
C GLN A 344 -5.32 -14.67 -23.71
N GLN A 345 -4.96 -13.66 -24.50
CA GLN A 345 -4.67 -13.81 -25.94
C GLN A 345 -3.42 -14.66 -26.17
N ASP A 346 -3.45 -15.51 -27.20
CA ASP A 346 -2.33 -16.42 -27.51
C ASP A 346 -1.04 -15.65 -27.83
N GLU A 347 -1.13 -14.55 -28.60
CA GLU A 347 0.04 -13.71 -28.91
C GLU A 347 0.69 -13.13 -27.64
N VAL A 348 -0.10 -12.79 -26.61
CA VAL A 348 0.38 -12.23 -25.35
C VAL A 348 1.08 -13.30 -24.52
N LYS A 349 0.48 -14.49 -24.43
CA LYS A 349 1.06 -15.64 -23.71
C LYS A 349 2.38 -16.08 -24.32
N GLU A 350 2.44 -16.18 -25.64
CA GLU A 350 3.66 -16.59 -26.35
C GLU A 350 4.75 -15.52 -26.29
N ALA A 351 4.40 -14.23 -26.38
CA ALA A 351 5.35 -13.14 -26.16
C ALA A 351 5.92 -13.17 -24.74
N TRP A 352 5.09 -13.36 -23.71
CA TRP A 352 5.58 -13.44 -22.33
C TRP A 352 6.51 -14.63 -22.12
N LYS A 353 6.17 -15.83 -22.61
CA LYS A 353 7.06 -16.99 -22.54
C LYS A 353 8.43 -16.70 -23.15
N LYS A 354 8.46 -16.02 -24.30
CA LYS A 354 9.71 -15.64 -24.97
C LYS A 354 10.53 -14.66 -24.12
N ILE A 355 9.90 -13.62 -23.57
CA ILE A 355 10.54 -12.65 -22.67
C ILE A 355 11.09 -13.37 -21.43
N ALA A 356 10.25 -14.15 -20.75
CA ALA A 356 10.62 -14.83 -19.52
C ALA A 356 11.79 -15.80 -19.72
N LYS A 357 11.79 -16.57 -20.81
CA LYS A 357 12.90 -17.45 -21.16
C LYS A 357 14.18 -16.68 -21.52
N ARG A 358 14.07 -15.59 -22.29
CA ARG A 358 15.22 -14.77 -22.70
C ARG A 358 15.89 -14.11 -21.50
N ASP A 359 15.08 -13.60 -20.56
CA ASP A 359 15.53 -12.71 -19.50
C ASP A 359 15.61 -13.40 -18.11
N GLY A 360 15.30 -14.71 -18.05
CA GLY A 360 15.38 -15.51 -16.81
C GLY A 360 14.27 -15.22 -15.79
N LEU A 361 13.11 -14.78 -16.25
CA LEU A 361 11.97 -14.37 -15.41
C LEU A 361 11.03 -15.55 -15.12
N ASP A 362 10.15 -15.39 -14.13
CA ASP A 362 9.10 -16.36 -13.86
C ASP A 362 8.06 -16.40 -15.00
N GLU A 363 8.02 -17.50 -15.75
CA GLU A 363 7.05 -17.73 -16.82
C GLU A 363 5.60 -17.62 -16.33
N LYS A 364 5.33 -17.95 -15.05
CA LYS A 364 4.00 -17.88 -14.45
C LYS A 364 3.59 -16.47 -14.05
N ALA A 365 4.47 -15.47 -14.13
CA ALA A 365 4.16 -14.12 -13.68
C ALA A 365 2.98 -13.47 -14.44
N LEU A 366 2.80 -13.77 -15.73
CA LEU A 366 1.64 -13.32 -16.51
C LEU A 366 0.32 -13.87 -15.93
N GLU A 367 0.30 -15.15 -15.54
CA GLU A 367 -0.89 -15.81 -14.99
C GLU A 367 -1.17 -15.38 -13.54
N GLN A 368 -0.11 -15.09 -12.78
CA GLN A 368 -0.20 -14.64 -11.39
C GLN A 368 -0.47 -13.13 -11.24
N ALA A 369 -0.29 -12.35 -12.31
CA ALA A 369 -0.54 -10.92 -12.27
C ALA A 369 -2.02 -10.61 -12.05
N THR A 370 -2.29 -9.65 -11.16
CA THR A 370 -3.64 -9.20 -10.81
C THR A 370 -4.17 -8.20 -11.84
N TRP A 371 -4.58 -8.69 -13.00
CA TRP A 371 -5.03 -7.89 -14.15
C TRP A 371 -6.31 -7.11 -13.89
N ASP A 372 -7.23 -7.71 -13.12
CA ASP A 372 -8.45 -7.10 -12.62
C ASP A 372 -8.16 -5.91 -11.71
N PHE A 373 -7.21 -6.05 -10.79
CA PHE A 373 -6.75 -4.94 -9.94
C PHE A 373 -6.11 -3.82 -10.77
N LEU A 374 -5.21 -4.13 -11.71
CA LEU A 374 -4.63 -3.12 -12.60
C LEU A 374 -5.72 -2.43 -13.44
N GLY A 375 -6.66 -3.21 -13.97
CA GLY A 375 -7.81 -2.69 -14.72
C GLY A 375 -8.73 -1.81 -13.88
N PHE A 376 -8.90 -2.11 -12.59
CA PHE A 376 -9.60 -1.24 -11.66
C PHE A 376 -8.84 0.08 -11.46
N VAL A 377 -7.56 0.02 -11.07
CA VAL A 377 -6.75 1.22 -10.75
C VAL A 377 -6.69 2.17 -11.95
N LEU A 378 -6.37 1.66 -13.14
CA LEU A 378 -6.25 2.49 -14.35
C LEU A 378 -7.61 2.86 -14.96
N GLY A 379 -8.64 2.05 -14.70
CA GLY A 379 -9.95 2.19 -15.32
C GLY A 379 -10.93 3.09 -14.59
N ARG A 380 -10.68 3.52 -13.35
CA ARG A 380 -11.53 4.50 -12.66
C ARG A 380 -11.78 5.72 -13.57
N ASN A 381 -12.93 6.37 -13.46
CA ASN A 381 -13.22 7.61 -14.19
C ASN A 381 -13.32 8.86 -13.29
N PHE A 382 -12.71 8.80 -12.10
CA PHE A 382 -12.75 9.84 -11.07
C PHE A 382 -11.39 9.99 -10.40
N ASP A 383 -11.13 11.17 -9.84
CA ASP A 383 -9.87 11.49 -9.18
C ASP A 383 -9.79 10.89 -7.77
N LEU A 384 -8.58 10.56 -7.31
CA LEU A 384 -8.32 9.97 -5.99
C LEU A 384 -7.12 10.65 -5.34
N VAL A 385 -7.38 11.58 -4.42
CA VAL A 385 -6.33 12.30 -3.69
C VAL A 385 -6.59 12.25 -2.20
N ILE A 386 -5.60 11.80 -1.41
CA ILE A 386 -5.63 11.89 0.05
C ILE A 386 -4.65 12.95 0.56
N SER A 387 -5.01 13.64 1.64
CA SER A 387 -4.18 14.70 2.21
C SER A 387 -3.14 14.17 3.20
N MET A 388 -1.91 14.67 3.11
CA MET A 388 -0.85 14.45 4.11
C MET A 388 -0.80 15.53 5.21
N SER A 389 -1.74 16.49 5.21
CA SER A 389 -1.68 17.66 6.10
C SER A 389 -1.63 17.28 7.59
N LYS A 390 -2.37 16.25 8.01
CA LYS A 390 -2.36 15.77 9.40
C LYS A 390 -0.97 15.28 9.79
N ALA A 391 -0.41 14.34 9.03
CA ALA A 391 0.95 13.83 9.29
C ALA A 391 2.00 14.96 9.32
N ARG A 392 1.94 15.90 8.37
CA ARG A 392 2.85 17.07 8.33
C ARG A 392 2.74 17.94 9.57
N LYS A 393 1.52 18.15 10.09
CA LYS A 393 1.28 18.87 11.36
C LYS A 393 1.94 18.18 12.56
N HIS A 394 2.07 16.85 12.53
CA HIS A 394 2.77 16.06 13.56
C HIS A 394 4.29 15.95 13.33
N GLY A 395 4.81 16.59 12.27
CA GLY A 395 6.24 16.68 11.98
C GLY A 395 6.75 15.69 10.91
N TRP A 396 5.87 14.96 10.23
CA TRP A 396 6.30 14.12 9.11
C TRP A 396 6.77 14.99 7.93
N THR A 397 7.97 14.72 7.45
CA THR A 397 8.59 15.44 6.32
C THR A 397 9.00 14.52 5.17
N GLY A 398 8.89 13.20 5.34
CA GLY A 398 9.23 12.24 4.30
C GLY A 398 8.39 12.44 3.04
N VAL A 399 9.07 12.40 1.90
CA VAL A 399 8.51 12.52 0.56
C VAL A 399 9.22 11.54 -0.36
N ASP A 400 8.52 11.03 -1.36
CA ASP A 400 9.08 10.16 -2.40
C ASP A 400 8.61 10.67 -3.76
N ALA A 401 9.15 11.84 -4.15
CA ALA A 401 8.83 12.53 -5.40
C ALA A 401 9.51 11.88 -6.62
N GLU A 402 10.44 10.94 -6.39
CA GLU A 402 10.98 10.14 -7.47
C GLU A 402 9.99 9.02 -7.74
N MET A 403 9.36 9.05 -8.91
CA MET A 403 8.48 7.97 -9.37
C MET A 403 9.23 6.64 -9.45
N LYS A 404 9.38 5.96 -8.31
CA LYS A 404 9.93 4.60 -8.21
C LYS A 404 9.10 3.59 -9.01
N LEU A 405 7.86 3.96 -9.40
CA LEU A 405 7.07 3.23 -10.39
C LEU A 405 7.88 2.92 -11.67
N VAL A 406 8.81 3.81 -12.05
CA VAL A 406 9.63 3.68 -13.26
C VAL A 406 10.98 2.98 -12.97
N ARG A 407 11.35 2.84 -11.69
CA ARG A 407 12.58 2.14 -11.26
C ARG A 407 12.40 0.62 -11.15
N LEU A 408 11.16 0.13 -11.03
CA LEU A 408 10.86 -1.29 -10.95
C LEU A 408 11.45 -2.01 -12.17
N CYS A 409 12.46 -2.83 -11.90
CA CYS A 409 13.22 -3.51 -12.92
C CYS A 409 12.57 -4.86 -13.22
N PRO A 410 12.54 -5.34 -14.48
CA PRO A 410 12.30 -6.76 -14.75
C PRO A 410 13.23 -7.68 -13.94
N ALA A 411 14.38 -7.18 -13.48
CA ALA A 411 15.27 -7.90 -12.56
C ALA A 411 14.58 -8.36 -11.26
N GLU A 412 13.58 -7.62 -10.78
CA GLU A 412 12.80 -8.03 -9.61
C GLU A 412 11.91 -9.26 -9.94
N LEU A 413 11.59 -9.52 -11.21
CA LEU A 413 10.88 -10.72 -11.66
C LEU A 413 11.82 -11.91 -11.97
N LYS A 414 13.14 -11.73 -11.81
CA LYS A 414 14.09 -12.84 -11.97
C LYS A 414 13.82 -13.91 -10.92
N THR A 415 13.94 -15.17 -11.34
CA THR A 415 13.77 -16.33 -10.46
C THR A 415 14.90 -16.43 -9.41
N ASN A 416 16.10 -15.93 -9.74
CA ASN A 416 17.26 -15.83 -8.86
C ASN A 416 17.75 -14.38 -8.81
N ILE A 417 17.63 -13.73 -7.64
CA ILE A 417 18.30 -12.44 -7.37
C ILE A 417 19.51 -12.78 -6.51
N THR A 418 20.72 -12.60 -7.04
CA THR A 418 21.95 -12.63 -6.24
C THR A 418 22.15 -11.25 -5.62
N ALA A 419 22.65 -11.18 -4.38
CA ALA A 419 22.85 -9.94 -3.61
C ALA A 419 23.69 -8.86 -4.31
N GLU A 420 24.42 -9.20 -5.38
CA GLU A 420 25.18 -8.24 -6.20
C GLU A 420 24.31 -7.37 -7.12
N GLU A 421 23.07 -7.77 -7.44
CA GLU A 421 22.23 -7.07 -8.41
C GLU A 421 21.35 -5.95 -7.83
N GLU A 422 21.24 -5.83 -6.49
CA GLU A 422 20.55 -4.70 -5.83
C GLU A 422 21.36 -3.38 -5.90
N ASN A 423 22.63 -3.44 -6.30
CA ASN A 423 23.55 -2.30 -6.33
C ASN A 423 23.57 -1.51 -7.65
N PHE A 424 22.49 -1.53 -8.45
CA PHE A 424 22.31 -0.50 -9.50
C PHE A 424 21.93 0.83 -8.86
N THR A 425 22.95 1.43 -8.25
CA THR A 425 22.99 2.77 -7.68
C THR A 425 23.05 3.79 -8.81
N LEU A 426 22.16 4.78 -8.72
CA LEU A 426 22.44 6.20 -8.89
C LEU A 426 23.59 6.54 -9.86
N SER A 427 23.25 6.73 -11.13
CA SER A 427 23.96 7.66 -12.02
C SER A 427 22.95 8.55 -12.72
#